data_AF-A0A2M8TS43-F1
#
_entry.id   AF-A0A2M8TS43-F1
#
_cell.length_a   1.000
_cell.length_b   1.000
_cell.length_c   1.000
_cell.angle_alpha   90.00
_cell.angle_beta   90.00
_cell.angle_gamma   90.00
#
_symmetry.space_group_name_H-M   'P 1'
#
loop_
_entity.id
_entity.type
_entity.pdbx_description
1 polymer ?
#
loop_
_entity_poly.entity_id
_entity_poly.type
_entity_poly.pdbx_seq_one_letter_code
_entity_poly.pdbx_strand_id
1 'polypeptide(L)'
;MENNTSIRSPKNKFRGTIYQTNISGNGDTLSISWNDLNTLKEWLKKEAKGKEAKIIIKENKAEYPKFNWEEIENYEINKGSI
;
A
#
# COMPACT_ATOMS: atom_id res chain seq x y z
N MET A 1 22.03 30.79 4.04
CA MET A 1 20.94 30.06 3.36
C MET A 1 20.99 28.63 3.85
N GLU A 2 20.20 28.32 4.88
CA GLU A 2 20.09 26.95 5.38
C GLU A 2 19.20 26.17 4.41
N ASN A 3 19.82 25.30 3.62
CA ASN A 3 19.11 24.34 2.79
C ASN A 3 18.45 23.32 3.73
N ASN A 4 17.23 23.62 4.15
CA ASN A 4 16.29 22.68 4.76
C ASN A 4 15.91 21.62 3.73
N THR A 5 16.87 20.83 3.25
CA THR A 5 16.61 19.55 2.60
C THR A 5 16.11 18.63 3.70
N SER A 6 14.83 18.79 4.02
CA SER A 6 14.04 17.80 4.72
C SER A 6 14.22 16.53 3.90
N ILE A 7 15.15 15.67 4.32
CA ILE A 7 15.30 14.30 3.82
C ILE A 7 14.04 13.60 4.35
N ARG A 8 12.90 13.91 3.72
CA ARG A 8 11.60 13.30 3.97
C ARG A 8 11.66 11.93 3.32
N SER A 9 12.50 11.06 3.87
CA SER A 9 12.43 9.64 3.60
C SER A 9 10.96 9.24 3.74
N PRO A 10 10.37 8.46 2.81
CA PRO A 10 9.08 7.86 3.09
C PRO A 10 9.31 6.96 4.31
N LYS A 11 8.87 7.47 5.47
CA LYS A 11 9.16 7.01 6.83
C LYS A 11 8.40 5.71 7.17
N ASN A 12 7.94 4.98 6.16
CA ASN A 12 6.88 3.99 6.26
C ASN A 12 7.43 2.59 6.03
N LYS A 13 7.25 1.71 7.03
CA LYS A 13 7.69 0.32 7.01
C LYS A 13 6.95 -0.55 5.97
N PHE A 14 5.69 -0.24 5.66
CA PHE A 14 4.82 -1.04 4.81
C PHE A 14 4.21 -0.23 3.66
N ARG A 15 3.98 -0.92 2.54
CA ARG A 15 3.28 -0.38 1.37
C ARG A 15 2.25 -1.40 0.87
N GLY A 16 0.99 -1.01 0.88
CA GLY A 16 -0.12 -1.76 0.30
C GLY A 16 -0.49 -1.22 -1.07
N THR A 17 -0.83 -2.10 -2.01
CA THR A 17 -1.38 -1.74 -3.31
C THR A 17 -2.64 -2.53 -3.56
N ILE A 18 -3.71 -1.82 -3.90
CA ILE A 18 -5.00 -2.38 -4.27
C ILE A 18 -5.10 -2.34 -5.79
N TYR A 19 -5.36 -3.48 -6.41
CA TYR A 19 -5.65 -3.61 -7.83
C TYR A 19 -7.14 -3.94 -7.98
N GLN A 20 -7.90 -3.05 -8.62
CA GLN A 20 -9.34 -3.18 -8.85
C GLN A 20 -9.67 -2.72 -10.26
N THR A 21 -10.49 -3.49 -10.97
CA THR A 21 -11.06 -3.05 -12.25
C THR A 21 -12.15 -2.01 -11.99
N ASN A 22 -12.15 -0.89 -12.70
CA ASN A 22 -13.11 0.23 -12.55
C ASN A 22 -12.91 1.10 -11.28
N ILE A 23 -11.67 1.35 -10.86
CA ILE A 23 -11.40 2.54 -10.05
C ILE A 23 -11.67 3.75 -10.96
N SER A 24 -12.73 4.50 -10.66
CA SER A 24 -13.13 5.66 -11.46
C SER A 24 -12.02 6.71 -11.45
N GLY A 25 -11.21 6.75 -12.51
CA GLY A 25 -10.08 7.67 -12.67
C GLY A 25 -8.76 6.97 -13.01
N ASN A 26 -8.60 6.55 -14.27
CA ASN A 26 -7.32 6.31 -14.98
C ASN A 26 -6.18 5.59 -14.24
N GLY A 27 -6.50 4.66 -13.35
CA GLY A 27 -5.53 3.77 -12.75
C GLY A 27 -6.26 2.70 -11.97
N ASP A 28 -6.25 1.47 -12.47
CA ASP A 28 -6.79 0.27 -11.81
C ASP A 28 -6.07 -0.08 -10.49
N THR A 29 -5.25 0.84 -9.96
CA THR A 29 -4.38 0.61 -8.81
C THR A 29 -4.33 1.79 -7.84
N LEU A 30 -4.51 1.54 -6.54
CA LEU A 30 -4.29 2.50 -5.45
C LEU A 30 -3.16 2.01 -4.54
N SER A 31 -2.12 2.83 -4.30
CA SER A 31 -1.06 2.53 -3.33
C SER A 31 -1.21 3.35 -2.05
N ILE A 32 -1.13 2.69 -0.89
CA ILE A 32 -1.14 3.29 0.45
C ILE A 32 0.14 2.85 1.17
N SER A 33 0.78 3.73 1.93
CA SER A 33 1.97 3.38 2.74
C SER A 33 1.74 3.73 4.20
N TRP A 34 2.13 2.84 5.12
CA TRP A 34 1.94 3.01 6.55
C TRP A 34 3.07 2.37 7.36
N ASN A 35 3.17 2.71 8.65
CA ASN A 35 4.16 2.12 9.56
C ASN A 35 3.68 0.89 10.30
N ASP A 36 2.37 0.75 10.44
CA ASP A 36 1.71 -0.37 11.09
C ASP A 36 0.95 -1.22 10.06
N LEU A 37 1.18 -2.53 10.07
CA LEU A 37 0.59 -3.46 9.12
C LEU A 37 -0.92 -3.58 9.30
N ASN A 38 -1.41 -3.59 10.54
CA ASN A 38 -2.83 -3.79 10.83
C ASN A 38 -3.66 -2.59 10.36
N THR A 39 -3.18 -1.38 10.66
CA THR A 39 -3.80 -0.13 10.21
C THR A 39 -3.76 -0.02 8.69
N LEU A 40 -2.66 -0.43 8.05
CA LEU A 40 -2.58 -0.49 6.58
C LEU A 40 -3.68 -1.39 6.00
N LYS A 41 -3.88 -2.60 6.55
CA LYS A 41 -4.92 -3.53 6.09
C LYS A 41 -6.32 -2.95 6.20
N GLU A 42 -6.64 -2.31 7.32
CA GLU A 42 -7.94 -1.66 7.54
C GLU A 42 -8.20 -0.57 6.50
N TRP A 43 -7.18 0.27 6.20
CA TRP A 43 -7.28 1.28 5.14
C TRP A 43 -7.46 0.65 3.76
N LEU A 44 -6.70 -0.39 3.41
CA LEU A 44 -6.83 -1.07 2.12
C LEU A 44 -8.24 -1.68 1.94
N LYS A 45 -8.79 -2.28 2.99
CA LYS A 45 -10.15 -2.82 2.99
C LYS A 45 -11.20 -1.72 2.79
N LYS A 46 -11.03 -0.58 3.48
CA LYS A 46 -11.91 0.59 3.36
C LYS A 46 -11.88 1.19 1.95
N GLU A 47 -10.69 1.34 1.38
CA GLU A 47 -10.48 1.90 0.03
C GLU A 47 -10.97 0.97 -1.08
N ALA A 48 -11.00 -0.35 -0.82
CA ALA A 48 -11.64 -1.31 -1.73
C ALA A 48 -13.17 -1.18 -1.79
N LYS A 49 -13.81 -0.44 -0.86
CA LYS A 49 -15.25 -0.12 -0.88
C LYS A 49 -16.17 -1.34 -1.12
N GLY A 50 -15.77 -2.51 -0.62
CA GLY A 50 -16.52 -3.76 -0.79
C GLY A 50 -16.51 -4.35 -2.21
N LYS A 51 -15.67 -3.83 -3.12
CA LYS A 51 -15.48 -4.38 -4.46
C LYS A 51 -14.41 -5.47 -4.46
N GLU A 52 -14.48 -6.36 -5.45
CA GLU A 52 -13.43 -7.33 -5.71
C GLU A 52 -12.11 -6.61 -5.97
N ALA A 53 -11.11 -6.91 -5.16
CA ALA A 53 -9.83 -6.24 -5.19
C ALA A 53 -8.70 -7.20 -4.87
N LYS A 54 -7.62 -7.13 -5.63
CA LYS A 54 -6.36 -7.79 -5.27
C LYS A 54 -5.51 -6.84 -4.45
N ILE A 55 -5.11 -7.27 -3.25
CA ILE A 55 -4.26 -6.50 -2.34
C ILE A 55 -2.88 -7.14 -2.29
N ILE A 56 -1.85 -6.33 -2.50
CA ILE A 56 -0.44 -6.71 -2.34
C ILE A 56 0.19 -5.81 -1.29
N ILE A 57 0.77 -6.40 -0.24
CA ILE A 57 1.49 -5.68 0.81
C ILE A 57 2.98 -6.03 0.73
N LYS A 58 3.80 -4.99 0.72
CA LYS A 58 5.25 -5.08 0.75
C LYS A 58 5.79 -4.45 2.04
N GLU A 59 6.77 -5.08 2.65
CA GLU A 59 7.55 -4.54 3.75
C GLU A 59 8.89 -4.03 3.21
N ASN A 60 9.33 -2.85 3.68
CA ASN A 60 10.70 -2.41 3.46
C ASN A 60 11.60 -3.05 4.52
N LYS A 61 12.42 -4.01 4.11
CA LYS A 61 13.40 -4.67 4.98
C LYS A 61 14.76 -3.98 5.05
N ALA A 62 14.95 -2.88 4.30
CA ALA A 62 16.18 -2.11 4.36
C ALA A 62 16.01 -0.84 5.20
N GLU A 63 17.08 -0.48 5.90
CA GLU A 63 17.16 0.82 6.56
C GLU A 63 17.48 1.92 5.54
N TYR A 64 16.80 3.06 5.70
CA TYR A 64 17.02 4.22 4.85
C TYR A 64 18.50 4.65 4.87
N PRO A 65 19.10 5.05 3.74
CA PRO A 65 18.50 5.38 2.44
C PRO A 65 18.23 4.20 1.51
N LYS A 66 18.50 2.97 1.95
CA LYS A 66 18.27 1.78 1.12
C LYS A 66 16.80 1.37 1.20
N PHE A 67 16.30 0.81 0.11
CA PHE A 67 14.96 0.26 0.02
C PHE A 67 15.05 -1.18 -0.44
N ASN A 68 14.46 -2.10 0.32
CA ASN A 68 14.31 -3.50 -0.04
C ASN A 68 12.84 -3.89 0.18
N TRP A 69 12.01 -3.64 -0.82
CA TRP A 69 10.58 -3.93 -0.76
C TRP A 69 10.35 -5.40 -1.07
N GLU A 70 10.03 -6.18 -0.03
CA GLU A 70 9.67 -7.59 -0.17
C GLU A 70 8.16 -7.76 -0.02
N GLU A 71 7.55 -8.53 -0.92
CA GLU A 71 6.15 -8.92 -0.78
C GLU A 71 6.00 -9.84 0.42
N ILE A 72 5.18 -9.41 1.38
CA ILE A 72 4.88 -10.17 2.59
C ILE A 72 3.47 -10.76 2.56
N GLU A 73 2.54 -10.12 1.83
CA GLU A 73 1.17 -10.61 1.67
C GLU A 73 0.60 -10.29 0.29
N ASN A 74 -0.18 -11.24 -0.22
CA ASN A 74 -0.83 -11.16 -1.51
C ASN A 74 -2.15 -11.92 -1.42
N TYR A 75 -3.27 -11.21 -1.44
CA TYR A 75 -4.58 -11.81 -1.27
C TYR A 75 -5.64 -11.03 -2.05
N GLU A 76 -6.74 -11.70 -2.34
CA GLU A 76 -7.91 -11.10 -2.98
C GLU A 76 -9.01 -10.93 -1.92
N ILE A 77 -9.73 -9.81 -1.96
CA ILE A 77 -10.89 -9.55 -1.11
C ILE A 77 -12.15 -9.41 -1.96
N ASN A 78 -13.29 -9.74 -1.35
CA ASN A 78 -14.62 -9.68 -1.97
C ASN A 78 -14.71 -10.50 -3.28
N LYS A 79 -13.85 -11.51 -3.43
CA LYS A 79 -13.90 -12.47 -4.53
C LYS A 79 -15.09 -13.39 -4.31
N GLY A 80 -16.20 -13.08 -4.99
CA GLY A 80 -17.41 -13.90 -5.09
C GLY A 80 -17.97 -14.44 -3.77
N SER A 81 -18.76 -13.65 -3.04
CA SER A 81 -19.93 -14.24 -2.38
C SER A 81 -20.98 -14.43 -3.46
N ILE A 82 -21.00 -15.65 -4.01
CA ILE A 82 -22.13 -16.20 -4.76
C ILE A 82 -23.26 -16.49 -3.77
#